data_AF-A0A348B6B4-F1
#
_entry.id   AF-A0A348B6B4-F1
#
_cell.length_a   1.000
_cell.length_b   1.000
_cell.length_c   1.000
_cell.angle_alpha   90.00
_cell.angle_beta   90.00
_cell.angle_gamma   90.00
#
_symmetry.space_group_name_H-M   'P 1'
#
loop_
_entity.id
_entity.type
_entity.pdbx_description
1 polymer ?
#
loop_
_entity_poly.entity_id
_entity_poly.type
_entity_poly.pdbx_seq_one_letter_code
_entity_poly.pdbx_strand_id
1 'polypeptide(L)' 'MIVYKCINCGEETFERRAVCPKCRGEEFEEVDEKLGELVVETTLYVTPSSFPDKYTIAVLRAGTTRVLVRKE' A
#
# COMPACT_ATOMS: atom_id res chain seq x y z
N MET A 1 4.52 8.38 -1.76
CA MET A 1 3.71 7.33 -2.41
C MET A 1 2.28 7.80 -2.43
N ILE A 2 1.63 7.75 -3.59
CA ILE A 2 0.24 8.17 -3.69
C ILE A 2 -0.67 7.15 -3.01
N VAL A 3 -1.50 7.64 -2.10
CA VAL A 3 -2.64 6.92 -1.51
C VAL A 3 -3.92 7.73 -1.75
N TYR A 4 -5.06 7.06 -1.65
CA TYR A 4 -6.39 7.64 -1.86
C TYR A 4 -7.11 7.80 -0.55
N LYS A 5 -7.32 9.05 -0.14
CA LYS A 5 -8.00 9.41 1.11
C LYS A 5 -9.44 9.78 0.85
N CYS A 6 -10.37 9.13 1.56
CA CYS A 6 -11.79 9.44 1.46
C CYS A 6 -12.06 10.82 2.07
N ILE A 7 -12.66 11.72 1.29
CA ILE A 7 -12.95 13.10 1.72
C ILE A 7 -13.93 13.12 2.91
N ASN A 8 -14.86 12.17 2.96
CA ASN A 8 -15.93 12.17 3.96
C ASN A 8 -15.49 11.65 5.34
N CYS A 9 -14.55 10.69 5.41
CA CYS A 9 -14.19 10.03 6.69
C CYS A 9 -12.68 9.91 6.96
N GLY A 10 -11.85 10.36 6.01
CA GLY A 10 -10.39 10.34 6.13
C GLY A 10 -9.74 8.95 6.02
N GLU A 11 -10.50 7.89 5.71
CA GLU A 11 -9.92 6.56 5.49
C GLU A 11 -9.01 6.56 4.26
N GLU A 12 -7.78 6.06 4.41
CA GLU A 12 -6.83 5.98 3.30
C GLU A 12 -6.75 4.56 2.75
N THR A 13 -6.58 4.47 1.44
CA THR A 13 -6.46 3.21 0.70
C THR A 13 -5.31 3.32 -0.28
N PHE A 14 -4.57 2.23 -0.50
CA PHE A 14 -3.45 2.25 -1.44
C PHE A 14 -3.93 2.37 -2.89
N GLU A 15 -4.95 1.57 -3.24
CA GLU A 15 -5.54 1.59 -4.58
C GLU A 15 -6.77 2.48 -4.61
N ARG A 16 -6.99 3.13 -5.76
CA ARG A 16 -8.19 3.93 -5.97
C ARG A 16 -9.42 3.04 -5.94
N ARG A 17 -10.33 3.33 -5.00
CA ARG A 17 -11.62 2.62 -4.89
C ARG A 17 -12.74 3.49 -5.43
N ALA A 18 -13.78 2.83 -5.95
CA ALA A 18 -15.03 3.50 -6.30
C ALA A 18 -15.83 3.91 -5.04
N VAL A 19 -15.77 3.10 -3.97
CA VAL A 19 -16.55 3.29 -2.74
C VAL A 19 -15.65 3.09 -1.52
N CYS A 20 -15.74 4.00 -0.55
CA CYS A 20 -15.01 3.92 0.71
C CYS A 20 -15.48 2.71 1.54
N PRO A 21 -14.56 1.82 1.97
CA PRO A 21 -14.94 0.63 2.73
C PRO A 21 -15.48 0.96 4.13
N LYS A 22 -15.18 2.15 4.65
CA LYS A 22 -15.58 2.58 6.01
C LYS A 22 -16.91 3.34 6.03
N CYS A 23 -17.08 4.34 5.17
CA CYS A 23 -18.25 5.23 5.19
C CYS A 23 -19.13 5.17 3.94
N ARG A 24 -18.74 4.39 2.91
CA ARG A 24 -19.41 4.30 1.60
C ARG A 24 -19.47 5.58 0.77
N GLY A 25 -18.69 6.62 1.12
CA GLY A 25 -18.49 7.78 0.24
C GLY A 25 -17.75 7.41 -1.05
N GLU A 26 -17.99 8.15 -2.12
CA GLU A 26 -17.46 7.87 -3.47
C GLU A 26 -16.36 8.84 -3.89
N GLU A 27 -16.11 9.88 -3.08
CA GLU A 27 -15.10 10.91 -3.36
C GLU A 27 -13.81 10.67 -2.57
N PHE A 28 -12.70 10.75 -3.30
CA PHE A 28 -11.35 10.55 -2.79
C PHE A 28 -10.41 11.62 -3.34
N GLU A 29 -9.44 12.01 -2.52
CA GLU A 29 -8.30 12.84 -2.91
C GLU A 29 -7.01 12.01 -2.94
N GLU A 30 -6.07 12.41 -3.78
CA GLU A 30 -4.71 11.83 -3.79
C GLU A 30 -3.85 12.54 -2.76
N VAL A 31 -3.19 11.76 -1.90
CA VAL A 31 -2.27 12.25 -0.88
C VAL A 31 -0.92 11.58 -1.07
N ASP A 32 0.15 12.37 -1.04
CA ASP A 32 1.51 11.84 -1.08
C ASP A 32 1.99 11.48 0.33
N GLU A 33 1.93 10.19 0.64
CA GLU A 33 2.35 9.65 1.94
C GLU A 33 3.77 9.10 1.90
N LYS A 34 4.49 9.25 3.01
CA LYS A 34 5.82 8.63 3.16
C LYS A 34 5.66 7.15 3.50
N LEU A 35 6.50 6.32 2.90
CA LEU A 35 6.70 4.95 3.38
C LEU A 35 7.37 5.02 4.75
N GLY A 36 6.72 4.45 5.75
CA GLY A 36 7.14 4.49 7.14
C GLY A 36 7.52 3.10 7.66
N GLU A 37 6.97 2.79 8.82
CA GLU A 37 7.28 1.61 9.63
C GLU A 37 7.13 0.28 8.85
N LEU A 38 8.11 -0.61 9.05
CA LEU A 38 8.04 -2.01 8.63
C LEU A 38 7.02 -2.76 9.49
N VAL A 39 5.98 -3.29 8.86
CA VAL A 39 4.98 -4.13 9.53
C VAL A 39 5.44 -5.59 9.55
N VAL A 40 5.84 -6.11 8.40
CA VAL A 40 6.34 -7.49 8.24
C VAL A 40 7.12 -7.59 6.92
N GLU A 41 8.08 -8.50 6.85
CA GLU A 41 8.75 -8.85 5.60
C GLU A 41 9.01 -10.35 5.50
N THR A 42 9.24 -10.79 4.27
CA THR A 42 9.73 -12.14 3.99
C THR A 42 10.63 -12.12 2.76
N THR A 43 11.59 -13.04 2.74
CA THR A 43 12.50 -13.22 1.62
C THR A 43 12.03 -14.40 0.77
N LEU A 44 11.80 -14.13 -0.51
CA LEU A 44 11.54 -15.16 -1.50
C LEU A 44 12.87 -15.69 -2.01
N TYR A 45 13.07 -17.01 -1.93
CA TYR A 45 14.30 -17.70 -2.34
C TYR A 45 14.16 -18.47 -3.66
N VAL A 46 12.92 -18.63 -4.14
CA VAL A 46 12.59 -19.26 -5.42
C VAL A 46 11.49 -18.42 -6.04
N THR A 47 11.77 -17.86 -7.22
CA THR A 47 10.91 -16.87 -7.88
C THR A 47 10.66 -17.29 -9.33
N PRO A 48 9.61 -16.75 -10.00
CA PRO A 48 9.38 -17.01 -11.42
C PRO A 48 10.55 -16.52 -12.29
N SER A 49 10.76 -17.13 -13.45
CA SER A 49 11.89 -16.85 -14.34
C SER A 49 12.02 -15.40 -14.84
N SER A 50 10.94 -14.61 -14.76
CA SER A 50 10.94 -13.19 -15.10
C SER A 50 11.34 -12.26 -13.93
N PHE A 51 11.68 -12.81 -12.77
CA PHE A 51 12.08 -12.08 -11.57
C PHE A 51 13.50 -12.47 -11.13
N PRO A 52 14.17 -11.65 -10.28
CA PRO A 52 15.44 -12.04 -9.67
C PRO A 52 15.29 -13.30 -8.82
N ASP A 53 16.33 -14.16 -8.78
CA ASP A 53 16.31 -15.44 -8.08
C ASP A 53 15.92 -15.33 -6.59
N LYS A 54 16.24 -14.19 -5.97
CA LYS A 54 15.95 -13.91 -4.58
C LYS A 54 15.63 -12.43 -4.38
N TYR A 55 14.57 -12.12 -3.65
CA TYR A 55 14.27 -10.75 -3.21
C TYR A 55 13.38 -10.73 -1.96
N THR A 56 13.41 -9.60 -1.24
CA THR A 56 12.56 -9.38 -0.07
C THR A 56 11.32 -8.60 -0.46
N ILE A 57 10.17 -9.05 0.03
CA ILE A 57 8.93 -8.28 0.00
C ILE A 57 8.59 -7.84 1.43
N ALA A 58 8.06 -6.64 1.56
CA ALA A 58 7.73 -6.04 2.84
C ALA A 58 6.35 -5.39 2.78
N VAL A 59 5.63 -5.45 3.89
CA VAL A 59 4.46 -4.61 4.14
C VAL A 59 4.95 -3.43 4.97
N LEU A 60 4.81 -2.22 4.41
CA LEU A 60 5.15 -0.96 5.08
C LEU A 60 3.87 -0.16 5.38
N ARG A 61 3.91 0.71 6.40
CA ARG A 61 2.87 1.72 6.59
C ARG A 61 3.04 2.89 5.62
N ALA A 62 1.91 3.42 5.13
CA ALA A 62 1.81 4.69 4.42
C ALA A 62 0.54 5.38 4.92
N GLY A 63 0.69 6.50 5.64
CA GLY A 63 -0.41 7.09 6.41
C GLY A 63 -1.09 6.07 7.32
N THR A 64 -2.40 5.88 7.14
CA THR A 64 -3.23 4.91 7.88
C THR A 64 -3.36 3.55 7.19
N THR A 65 -2.86 3.41 5.96
CA THR A 65 -2.92 2.16 5.19
C THR A 65 -1.61 1.37 5.23
N ARG A 66 -1.60 0.20 4.59
CA ARG A 66 -0.47 -0.69 4.44
C ARG A 66 -0.26 -1.01 2.97
N VAL A 67 1.00 -1.05 2.56
CA VAL A 67 1.39 -1.26 1.16
C VAL A 67 2.42 -2.37 1.07
N LEU A 68 2.25 -3.25 0.08
CA LEU A 68 3.23 -4.30 -0.24
C LEU A 68 4.26 -3.72 -1.21
N VAL A 69 5.53 -3.80 -0.85
CA VAL A 69 6.65 -3.33 -1.67
C VAL A 69 7.68 -4.43 -1.84
N ARG A 70 8.40 -4.42 -2.97
CA ARG A 70 9.66 -5.14 -3.10
C ARG A 70 10.77 -4.25 -2.52
N LYS A 71 11.49 -4.74 -1.52
CA LYS A 71 12.72 -4.11 -1.05
C LYS A 71 13.86 -4.49 -2.00
N GLU A 72 14.65 -3.50 -2.41
CA GLU A 72 15.91 -3.71 -3.13
C GLU A 72 16.99 -4.25 -2.19
#